data_AF-A0A1G0XR86-F1
#
_entry.id   AF-A0A1G0XR86-F1
#
_cell.length_a   1.000
_cell.length_b   1.000
_cell.length_c   1.000
_cell.angle_alpha   90.00
_cell.angle_beta   90.00
_cell.angle_gamma   90.00
#
_symmetry.space_group_name_H-M   'P 1'
#
loop_
_entity.id
_entity.type
_entity.pdbx_description
1 polymer ?
#
loop_
_entity_poly.entity_id
_entity_poly.type
_entity_poly.pdbx_seq_one_letter_code
_entity_poly.pdbx_strand_id
1 'polypeptide(L)'
;MNIEKIKKVILRERQKVLPCNLSNFDHCCKSYLEEIEERPFEVEELTKKLSDAIRHYQSRPSKTAPPRLCRQLSETPEKYVERIYSTKGYVTI
;
A
#
# COMPACT_ATOMS: atom_id res chain seq x y z
N MET A 1 -9.90 -9.27 20.87
CA MET A 1 -10.62 -8.83 19.65
C MET A 1 -10.80 -10.06 18.74
N ASN A 2 -11.97 -10.29 18.13
CA ASN A 2 -12.19 -11.48 17.27
C ASN A 2 -11.68 -11.19 15.84
N ILE A 3 -10.98 -12.13 15.20
CA ILE A 3 -10.44 -12.05 13.83
C ILE A 3 -11.51 -11.59 12.82
N GLU A 4 -12.75 -12.06 12.95
CA GLU A 4 -13.86 -11.66 12.08
C GLU A 4 -14.20 -10.15 12.21
N LYS A 5 -14.03 -9.56 13.39
CA LYS A 5 -14.17 -8.11 13.57
C LYS A 5 -13.03 -7.37 12.88
N ILE A 6 -11.80 -7.89 12.94
CA ILE A 6 -10.62 -7.29 12.31
C ILE A 6 -10.78 -7.27 10.78
N LYS A 7 -11.23 -8.38 10.18
CA LYS A 7 -11.53 -8.46 8.74
C LYS A 7 -12.55 -7.41 8.30
N LYS A 8 -13.63 -7.21 9.08
CA LYS A 8 -14.64 -6.17 8.80
C LYS A 8 -14.05 -4.76 8.85
N VAL A 9 -13.16 -4.49 9.81
CA VAL A 9 -12.47 -3.20 9.90
C VAL A 9 -11.57 -2.99 8.68
N ILE A 10 -10.75 -3.98 8.31
CA ILE A 10 -9.89 -3.89 7.11
C ILE A 10 -10.72 -3.57 5.86
N LEU A 11 -11.84 -4.27 5.64
CA LEU A 11 -12.71 -4.05 4.48
C LEU A 11 -13.31 -2.63 4.45
N ARG A 12 -13.70 -2.10 5.61
CA ARG A 12 -14.20 -0.72 5.72
C ARG A 12 -13.11 0.29 5.42
N GLU A 13 -11.93 0.09 5.99
CA GLU A 13 -10.80 1.02 5.86
C GLU A 13 -10.17 0.98 4.46
N ARG A 14 -10.25 -0.17 3.78
CA ARG A 14 -9.83 -0.35 2.38
C ARG A 14 -10.49 0.64 1.42
N GLN A 15 -11.76 1.02 1.67
CA GLN A 15 -12.50 1.97 0.84
C GLN A 15 -11.90 3.38 0.85
N LYS A 16 -11.08 3.70 1.87
CA LYS A 16 -10.41 5.00 2.02
C LYS A 16 -8.99 5.00 1.45
N VAL A 17 -8.50 3.86 0.97
CA VAL A 17 -7.16 3.71 0.43
C VAL A 17 -7.19 4.02 -1.06
N LEU A 18 -6.24 4.83 -1.51
CA LEU A 18 -6.11 5.15 -2.93
C LEU A 18 -5.89 3.87 -3.76
N PRO A 19 -6.48 3.75 -4.96
CA PRO A 19 -6.36 2.55 -5.79
C PRO A 19 -4.91 2.10 -6.05
N CYS A 20 -3.96 3.04 -6.10
CA CYS A 20 -2.54 2.75 -6.27
C CYS A 20 -1.89 2.01 -5.10
N ASN A 21 -2.45 2.13 -3.90
CA ASN A 21 -1.92 1.53 -2.69
C ASN A 21 -2.69 0.25 -2.30
N LEU A 22 -3.79 -0.08 -2.99
CA LEU A 22 -4.64 -1.22 -2.61
C LEU A 22 -3.90 -2.54 -2.60
N SER A 23 -3.03 -2.82 -3.57
CA SER A 23 -2.28 -4.09 -3.61
C SER A 23 -1.32 -4.23 -2.42
N ASN A 24 -0.57 -3.17 -2.09
CA ASN A 24 0.34 -3.17 -0.94
C ASN A 24 -0.43 -3.20 0.39
N PHE A 25 -1.56 -2.48 0.46
CA PHE A 25 -2.47 -2.50 1.60
C PHE A 25 -3.04 -3.90 1.85
N ASP A 26 -3.57 -4.55 0.80
CA ASP A 26 -4.17 -5.88 0.87
C ASP A 26 -3.12 -6.93 1.30
N HIS A 27 -1.90 -6.85 0.75
CA HIS A 27 -0.81 -7.74 1.14
C HIS A 27 -0.38 -7.54 2.60
N CYS A 28 -0.23 -6.28 3.03
CA CYS A 28 0.14 -5.95 4.41
C CYS A 28 -0.93 -6.42 5.41
N CYS A 29 -2.21 -6.16 5.13
CA CYS A 29 -3.31 -6.61 5.98
C CYS A 29 -3.39 -8.14 6.06
N LYS A 30 -3.10 -8.84 4.95
CA LYS A 30 -3.06 -10.30 4.93
C LYS A 30 -1.95 -10.85 5.84
N SER A 31 -0.73 -10.31 5.76
CA SER A 31 0.41 -10.71 6.62
C SER A 31 0.06 -10.56 8.10
N TYR A 32 -0.52 -9.42 8.50
CA TYR A 32 -0.95 -9.21 9.88
C TYR A 32 -2.06 -10.16 10.32
N LEU A 33 -3.00 -10.52 9.43
CA LEU A 33 -4.05 -11.49 9.76
C LEU A 33 -3.45 -12.89 9.98
N GLU A 34 -2.50 -13.30 9.16
CA GLU A 34 -1.78 -14.57 9.32
C GLU A 34 -0.99 -14.59 10.64
N GLU A 35 -0.25 -13.53 10.96
CA GLU A 35 0.46 -13.40 12.24
C GLU A 35 -0.48 -13.45 13.46
N ILE A 36 -1.67 -12.86 13.35
CA ILE A 36 -2.69 -12.87 14.41
C ILE A 36 -3.27 -14.28 14.60
N GLU A 37 -3.44 -15.04 13.50
CA GLU A 37 -3.88 -16.44 13.54
C GLU A 37 -2.80 -17.35 14.16
N GLU A 38 -1.52 -17.10 13.88
CA GLU A 38 -0.40 -17.86 14.43
C GLU A 38 -0.06 -17.49 15.89
N ARG A 39 -0.32 -16.25 16.32
CA ARG A 39 0.04 -15.74 17.65
C ARG A 39 -1.17 -15.16 18.39
N PRO A 40 -2.08 -16.01 18.90
CA PRO A 40 -3.31 -15.57 19.55
C PRO A 40 -3.09 -14.81 20.88
N PHE A 41 -1.89 -14.86 21.46
CA PHE A 41 -1.54 -14.12 22.68
C PHE A 41 -1.08 -12.69 22.41
N GLU A 42 -0.66 -12.37 21.19
CA GLU A 42 -0.15 -11.04 20.79
C GLU A 42 -1.18 -10.21 20.00
N VAL A 43 -2.44 -10.65 19.97
CA VAL A 43 -3.53 -10.06 19.15
C VAL A 43 -3.66 -8.56 19.36
N GLU A 44 -3.54 -8.07 20.60
CA GLU A 44 -3.69 -6.65 20.91
C GLU A 44 -2.55 -5.80 20.35
N GLU A 45 -1.31 -6.28 20.43
CA GLU A 45 -0.15 -5.60 19.85
C GLU A 45 -0.18 -5.62 18.32
N LEU A 46 -0.47 -6.79 17.73
CA LEU A 46 -0.56 -6.97 16.28
C LEU A 46 -1.70 -6.15 15.68
N THR A 47 -2.84 -6.05 16.35
CA THR A 47 -3.96 -5.21 15.89
C THR A 47 -3.66 -3.72 15.98
N LYS A 48 -2.87 -3.29 16.96
CA LYS A 48 -2.37 -1.92 17.03
C LYS A 48 -1.42 -1.62 15.87
N LYS A 49 -0.45 -2.49 15.60
CA LYS A 49 0.47 -2.37 14.44
C LYS A 49 -0.28 -2.34 13.11
N LEU A 50 -1.27 -3.21 12.95
CA LEU A 50 -2.16 -3.21 11.79
C LEU A 50 -2.91 -1.89 11.64
N SER A 51 -3.44 -1.33 12.74
CA SER A 51 -4.16 -0.05 12.71
C SER A 51 -3.26 1.11 12.29
N ASP A 52 -2.00 1.14 12.76
CA ASP A 52 -1.02 2.12 12.33
C ASP A 52 -0.63 1.96 10.86
N ALA A 53 -0.48 0.71 10.39
CA ALA A 53 -0.23 0.41 8.99
C ALA A 53 -1.39 0.88 8.08
N ILE A 54 -2.64 0.62 8.48
CA ILE A 54 -3.83 1.10 7.76
C ILE A 54 -3.79 2.63 7.64
N ARG A 55 -3.51 3.35 8.74
CA ARG A 55 -3.40 4.81 8.74
C ARG A 55 -2.27 5.31 7.84
N HIS A 56 -1.16 4.58 7.75
CA HIS A 56 -0.07 4.90 6.82
C HIS A 56 -0.55 4.84 5.35
N TYR A 57 -1.26 3.79 4.96
CA TYR A 57 -1.76 3.65 3.59
C TYR A 57 -2.86 4.65 3.22
N GLN A 58 -3.66 5.09 4.19
CA GLN A 58 -4.68 6.12 4.02
C GLN A 58 -4.10 7.53 3.92
N SER A 59 -3.01 7.81 4.64
CA SER A 59 -2.38 9.14 4.67
C SER A 59 -1.38 9.39 3.55
N ARG A 60 -0.97 8.34 2.80
CA ARG A 60 -0.05 8.50 1.66
C ARG A 60 -0.66 9.39 0.57
N PRO A 61 -0.06 10.56 0.28
CA PRO A 61 -0.59 11.45 -0.74
C PRO A 61 -0.46 10.84 -2.14
N SER A 62 -1.41 11.10 -3.03
CA SER A 62 -1.33 10.65 -4.43
C SER A 62 -0.10 11.20 -5.17
N LYS A 63 0.51 12.28 -4.67
CA LYS A 63 1.71 12.92 -5.21
C LYS A 63 2.98 12.08 -5.09
N THR A 64 3.03 11.09 -4.19
CA THR A 64 4.14 10.12 -4.11
C THR A 64 3.81 8.81 -4.84
N ALA A 65 2.61 8.69 -5.42
CA ALA A 65 2.27 7.55 -6.25
C ALA A 65 3.03 7.68 -7.58
N PRO A 66 3.74 6.62 -8.02
CA PRO A 66 4.39 6.65 -9.31
C PRO A 66 3.37 6.99 -10.41
N PRO A 67 3.78 7.71 -11.46
CA PRO A 67 2.93 7.98 -12.61
C PRO A 67 2.27 6.70 -13.13
N ARG A 68 1.04 6.83 -13.65
CA ARG A 68 0.17 5.68 -13.95
C ARG A 68 0.85 4.64 -14.86
N LEU A 69 1.69 5.10 -15.80
CA LEU A 69 2.49 4.22 -16.65
C LEU A 69 3.50 3.38 -15.86
N CYS A 70 4.17 3.95 -14.84
CA CYS A 70 5.09 3.16 -14.01
C CYS A 70 4.37 2.04 -13.29
N ARG A 71 3.14 2.31 -12.85
CA ARG A 71 2.29 1.33 -12.16
C ARG A 71 1.78 0.23 -13.08
N GLN A 72 1.49 0.53 -14.35
CA GLN A 72 1.02 -0.48 -15.30
C GLN A 72 2.13 -1.38 -15.82
N LEU A 73 3.35 -0.85 -15.93
CA LEU A 73 4.50 -1.57 -16.49
C LEU A 73 5.42 -2.18 -15.41
N SER A 74 5.06 -2.05 -14.12
CA SER A 74 5.98 -2.34 -12.99
C SER A 74 7.37 -1.71 -13.20
N GLU A 75 7.37 -0.50 -13.75
CA GLU A 75 8.58 0.25 -14.09
C GLU A 75 9.17 0.85 -12.82
N THR A 76 10.50 0.74 -12.64
CA THR A 76 11.17 1.44 -11.54
C THR A 76 11.21 2.94 -11.81
N PRO A 77 11.35 3.79 -10.78
CA PRO A 77 11.48 5.24 -10.95
C PRO A 77 12.61 5.64 -11.92
N GLU A 78 13.72 4.90 -11.91
CA GLU A 78 14.89 5.15 -12.76
C GLU A 78 14.56 4.91 -14.24
N LYS A 79 13.90 3.79 -14.55
CA LYS A 79 13.45 3.48 -15.91
C LYS A 79 12.41 4.48 -16.41
N TYR A 80 11.53 4.95 -15.53
CA TYR A 80 10.56 5.99 -15.85
C TYR A 80 11.24 7.30 -16.25
N VAL A 81 12.21 7.75 -15.46
CA VAL A 81 13.00 8.95 -15.74
C VAL A 81 13.75 8.78 -17.06
N GLU A 82 14.47 7.67 -17.23
CA GLU A 82 15.19 7.35 -18.47
C GLU A 82 14.26 7.41 -19.68
N ARG A 83 13.07 6.82 -19.63
CA ARG A 83 12.10 6.86 -20.73
C ARG A 83 11.60 8.27 -21.04
N ILE A 84 11.33 9.10 -20.05
CA ILE A 84 10.89 10.48 -20.28
C ILE A 84 11.99 11.33 -20.93
N TYR A 85 13.24 11.16 -20.49
CA TYR A 85 14.36 11.94 -21.00
C TYR A 85 14.97 11.39 -22.30
N SER A 86 14.81 10.09 -22.58
CA SER A 86 15.22 9.47 -23.85
C SER A 86 14.20 9.65 -24.97
N THR A 87 12.92 9.84 -24.64
CA THR A 87 11.95 10.37 -25.60
C THR A 87 12.36 11.82 -25.85
N LYS A 88 12.84 12.14 -27.06
CA LYS A 88 13.51 13.40 -27.48
C LYS A 88 12.72 14.73 -27.31
N GLY A 89 11.96 14.90 -26.21
CA GLY A 89 11.15 16.07 -25.89
C GLY A 89 11.75 16.99 -24.83
N TYR A 90 12.80 16.56 -24.11
CA TYR A 90 13.54 17.41 -23.18
C TYR A 90 14.93 17.69 -23.75
N VAL A 91 15.01 18.75 -24.55
CA VAL A 91 16.29 19.34 -24.95
C VAL A 91 16.92 19.92 -23.68
N THR A 92 18.10 19.43 -23.33
CA THR A 92 18.96 20.01 -22.29
C THR A 92 19.21 21.48 -22.65
N ILE A 93 18.83 22.41 -21.77
CA ILE A 93 19.25 23.82 -21.83
C ILE A 93 20.53 23.95 -21.02
#